data_AF-A0AAP2DU67-F1
#
_entry.id   AF-A0AAP2DU67-F1
#
_cell.length_a   1.000
_cell.length_b   1.000
_cell.length_c   1.000
_cell.angle_alpha   90.00
_cell.angle_beta   90.00
_cell.angle_gamma   90.00
#
_symmetry.space_group_name_H-M   'P 1'
#
loop_
_entity.id
_entity.type
_entity.pdbx_description
1 polymer ?
#
loop_
_entity_poly.entity_id
_entity_poly.type
_entity_poly.pdbx_seq_one_letter_code
_entity_poly.pdbx_strand_id
1 'polypeptide(L)'
;TGSSTQHKGVTPDVKLPTALDPEQFGESSSPSALPWDEIRGTMYQKTPVINDRVIAGLNKSYNDRLKKDAALNRFVNETEEARKNLHDTKISLNETVRKKEMEEAEKRSAAAKLNTKIAGKEKEQPGGELFELDDEYLREGLFVLSDLITTKIG
;
A
#
# COMPACT_ATOMS: atom_id res chain seq x y z
N THR A 1 4.98 22.75 11.89
CA THR A 1 3.52 23.05 11.95
C THR A 1 2.98 23.06 13.36
N GLY A 2 3.48 22.28 14.31
CA GLY A 2 2.98 22.30 15.71
C GLY A 2 1.82 21.33 15.97
N SER A 3 1.31 20.69 14.91
CA SER A 3 0.38 19.56 14.96
C SER A 3 1.02 18.32 15.57
N SER A 4 0.31 17.66 16.49
CA SER A 4 0.72 16.38 17.10
C SER A 4 0.55 15.20 16.12
N THR A 5 1.36 14.16 16.30
CA THR A 5 1.20 12.86 15.61
C THR A 5 0.29 11.90 16.37
N GLN A 6 -0.13 12.26 17.59
CA GLN A 6 -1.04 11.47 18.42
C GLN A 6 -2.32 11.14 17.65
N HIS A 7 -2.79 9.88 17.69
CA HIS A 7 -3.95 9.36 16.94
C HIS A 7 -3.87 9.41 15.41
N LYS A 8 -3.27 10.44 14.81
CA LYS A 8 -3.29 10.70 13.35
C LYS A 8 -2.07 10.16 12.62
N GLY A 9 -0.97 9.93 13.34
CA GLY A 9 0.31 9.51 12.76
C GLY A 9 0.82 10.48 11.69
N VAL A 10 1.54 9.93 10.71
CA VAL A 10 1.96 10.65 9.50
C VAL A 10 1.22 10.06 8.31
N THR A 11 0.41 10.89 7.65
CA THR A 11 -0.30 10.48 6.43
C THR A 11 0.64 10.60 5.24
N PRO A 12 0.88 9.53 4.45
CA PRO A 12 1.72 9.61 3.27
C PRO A 12 1.04 10.38 2.12
N ASP A 13 1.85 11.11 1.34
CA ASP A 13 1.38 11.89 0.18
C ASP A 13 0.94 11.01 -1.00
N VAL A 14 1.54 9.82 -1.14
CA VAL A 14 1.14 8.78 -2.08
C VAL A 14 0.63 7.60 -1.27
N LYS A 15 -0.67 7.31 -1.38
CA LYS A 15 -1.34 6.27 -0.61
C LYS A 15 -1.26 4.93 -1.35
N LEU A 16 -0.37 4.06 -0.88
CA LEU A 16 -0.34 2.66 -1.28
C LEU A 16 -1.51 1.90 -0.62
N PRO A 17 -2.04 0.84 -1.25
CA PRO A 17 -3.13 0.05 -0.68
C PRO A 17 -2.65 -0.58 0.63
N THR A 18 -3.52 -0.61 1.65
CA THR A 18 -3.26 -1.29 2.91
C THR A 18 -4.54 -1.93 3.45
N ALA A 19 -4.40 -3.12 4.03
CA ALA A 19 -5.50 -3.86 4.64
C ALA A 19 -5.79 -3.38 6.08
N LEU A 20 -4.84 -2.68 6.69
CA LEU A 20 -4.93 -2.25 8.08
C LEU A 20 -5.75 -0.96 8.19
N ASP A 21 -6.65 -0.95 9.17
CA ASP A 21 -7.39 0.25 9.54
C ASP A 21 -6.67 0.95 10.71
N PRO A 22 -6.27 2.23 10.58
CA PRO A 22 -5.69 3.00 11.68
C PRO A 22 -6.59 3.06 12.93
N GLU A 23 -7.90 2.93 12.79
CA GLU A 23 -8.82 2.92 13.93
C GLU A 23 -8.76 1.62 14.73
N GLN A 24 -8.36 0.51 14.10
CA GLN A 24 -8.19 -0.79 14.75
C GLN A 24 -6.74 -1.02 15.18
N PHE A 25 -5.78 -0.50 14.41
CA PHE A 25 -4.35 -0.71 14.59
C PHE A 25 -3.61 0.61 14.78
N GLY A 26 -2.99 0.78 15.94
CA GLY A 26 -2.14 1.93 16.24
C GLY A 26 -2.42 2.51 17.61
N GLU A 27 -1.90 3.70 17.87
CA GLU A 27 -2.18 4.43 19.10
C GLU A 27 -3.65 4.85 19.21
N SER A 28 -4.28 5.09 18.07
CA SER A 28 -5.70 5.46 17.95
C SER A 28 -6.67 4.41 18.46
N SER A 29 -6.29 3.13 18.48
CA SER A 29 -7.15 2.06 18.98
C SER A 29 -7.06 1.85 20.50
N SER A 30 -6.14 2.54 21.17
CA SER A 30 -5.98 2.44 22.63
C SER A 30 -7.07 3.25 23.37
N PRO A 31 -7.83 2.63 24.29
CA PRO A 31 -8.92 3.31 25.00
C PRO A 31 -8.44 4.41 25.96
N SER A 32 -7.15 4.41 26.30
CA SER A 32 -6.51 5.42 27.15
C SER A 32 -5.59 6.37 26.38
N ALA A 33 -5.69 6.40 25.04
CA ALA A 33 -4.93 7.34 24.24
C ALA A 33 -5.36 8.79 24.54
N LEU A 34 -4.37 9.67 24.68
CA LEU A 34 -4.61 11.09 24.90
C LEU A 34 -5.14 11.74 23.63
N PRO A 35 -6.10 12.68 23.72
CA PRO A 35 -6.66 13.34 22.55
C PRO A 35 -5.56 14.06 21.75
N TRP A 36 -5.75 14.12 20.44
CA TRP A 36 -4.90 14.91 19.57
C TRP A 36 -4.97 16.40 19.94
N ASP A 37 -3.82 17.05 19.97
CA ASP A 37 -3.67 18.48 20.27
C ASP A 37 -2.72 19.15 19.26
N GLU A 38 -2.87 20.45 19.08
CA GLU A 38 -2.02 21.26 18.20
C GLU A 38 -1.52 22.50 18.94
N ILE A 39 -0.21 22.63 19.01
CA ILE A 39 0.44 23.81 19.60
C ILE A 39 0.87 24.79 18.52
N ARG A 40 1.16 26.03 18.92
CA ARG A 40 1.67 27.05 18.01
C ARG A 40 2.93 26.56 17.31
N GLY A 41 2.88 26.51 15.98
CA GLY A 41 4.03 26.18 15.15
C GLY A 41 5.22 27.13 15.35
N THR A 42 6.43 26.59 15.27
CA THR A 42 7.66 27.38 15.20
C THR A 42 7.85 27.94 13.79
N MET A 43 8.61 29.03 13.66
CA MET A 43 9.00 29.54 12.35
C MET A 43 10.13 28.67 11.79
N TYR A 44 9.92 28.12 10.60
CA TYR A 44 10.90 27.38 9.84
C TYR A 44 10.71 27.66 8.34
N GLN A 45 11.78 27.56 7.57
CA GLN A 45 11.71 27.67 6.12
C GLN A 45 11.48 26.28 5.53
N LYS A 46 10.41 26.14 4.74
CA LYS A 46 10.13 24.91 3.98
C LYS A 46 11.04 24.86 2.76
N THR A 47 11.65 23.71 2.50
CA THR A 47 12.37 23.47 1.26
C THR A 47 11.37 23.49 0.08
N PRO A 48 11.63 24.22 -1.02
CA PRO A 48 10.70 24.32 -2.15
C PRO A 48 10.73 23.09 -3.08
N VAL A 49 11.52 22.07 -2.74
CA VAL A 49 11.82 20.91 -3.59
C VAL A 49 10.59 20.01 -3.79
N ILE A 50 9.83 19.76 -2.73
CA ILE A 50 8.58 18.99 -2.81
C ILE A 50 7.43 19.97 -2.70
N ASN A 51 6.69 20.14 -3.80
CA ASN A 51 5.53 21.01 -3.88
C ASN A 51 4.31 20.24 -4.41
N ASP A 52 3.14 20.85 -4.32
CA ASP A 52 1.87 20.21 -4.69
C ASP A 52 1.84 19.73 -6.15
N ARG A 53 2.58 20.39 -7.05
CA ARG A 53 2.70 19.98 -8.45
C ARG A 53 3.51 18.68 -8.59
N VAL A 54 4.59 18.55 -7.85
CA VAL A 54 5.39 17.31 -7.80
C VAL A 54 4.52 16.18 -7.24
N ILE A 55 3.85 16.41 -6.10
CA ILE A 55 2.97 15.41 -5.46
C ILE A 55 1.82 14.99 -6.39
N ALA A 56 1.19 15.94 -7.09
CA ALA A 56 0.15 15.62 -8.07
C ALA A 56 0.69 14.81 -9.26
N GLY A 57 1.91 15.10 -9.71
CA GLY A 57 2.62 14.32 -10.72
C GLY A 57 2.86 12.88 -10.30
N LEU A 58 3.41 12.68 -9.09
CA LEU A 58 3.64 11.35 -8.52
C LEU A 58 2.35 10.54 -8.38
N ASN A 59 1.29 11.17 -7.85
CA ASN A 59 -0.02 10.53 -7.75
C ASN A 59 -0.59 10.16 -9.13
N LYS A 60 -0.39 11.00 -10.15
CA LYS A 60 -0.81 10.68 -11.52
C LYS A 60 -0.04 9.47 -12.07
N SER A 61 1.28 9.46 -11.96
CA SER A 61 2.11 8.33 -12.41
C SER A 61 1.72 7.03 -11.73
N TYR A 62 1.49 7.06 -10.41
CA TYR A 62 0.99 5.91 -9.66
C TYR A 62 -0.38 5.43 -10.16
N ASN A 63 -1.35 6.33 -10.35
CA ASN A 63 -2.67 5.97 -10.88
C ASN A 63 -2.61 5.42 -12.31
N ASP A 64 -1.66 5.89 -13.13
CA ASP A 64 -1.44 5.38 -14.48
C ASP A 64 -0.79 3.98 -14.47
N ARG A 65 0.11 3.69 -13.51
CA ARG A 65 0.61 2.32 -13.27
C ARG A 65 -0.50 1.39 -12.81
N LEU A 66 -1.38 1.83 -11.91
CA LEU A 66 -2.49 1.03 -11.40
C LEU A 66 -3.42 0.51 -12.51
N LYS A 67 -3.53 1.23 -13.63
CA LYS A 67 -4.32 0.82 -14.80
C LYS A 67 -3.61 -0.16 -15.74
N LYS A 68 -2.29 -0.22 -15.71
CA LYS A 68 -1.46 -0.93 -16.70
C LYS A 68 -0.74 -2.13 -16.12
N ASP A 69 -0.32 -2.04 -14.86
CA ASP A 69 0.46 -3.07 -14.19
C ASP A 69 -0.47 -4.12 -13.56
N ALA A 70 -0.39 -5.33 -14.10
CA ALA A 70 -1.15 -6.48 -13.62
C ALA A 70 -0.72 -6.92 -12.21
N ALA A 71 0.56 -6.77 -11.86
CA ALA A 71 1.07 -7.14 -10.55
C ALA A 71 0.53 -6.18 -9.46
N LEU A 72 0.61 -4.88 -9.71
CA LEU A 72 0.02 -3.86 -8.82
C LEU A 72 -1.49 -4.03 -8.65
N ASN A 73 -2.23 -4.29 -9.74
CA ASN A 73 -3.67 -4.54 -9.65
C ASN A 73 -3.99 -5.81 -8.84
N ARG A 74 -3.22 -6.89 -9.03
CA ARG A 74 -3.33 -8.10 -8.21
C ARG A 74 -3.11 -7.79 -6.73
N PHE A 75 -2.06 -7.04 -6.39
CA PHE A 75 -1.75 -6.65 -5.03
C PHE A 75 -2.85 -5.80 -4.37
N VAL A 76 -3.44 -4.85 -5.12
CA VAL A 76 -4.60 -4.08 -4.65
C VAL A 76 -5.77 -5.01 -4.33
N ASN A 77 -6.08 -5.98 -5.20
CA ASN A 77 -7.16 -6.93 -4.96
C ASN A 77 -6.90 -7.84 -3.75
N GLU A 78 -5.68 -8.37 -3.61
CA GLU A 78 -5.28 -9.17 -2.45
C GLU A 78 -5.39 -8.36 -1.14
N THR A 79 -5.03 -7.08 -1.19
CA THR A 79 -5.13 -6.16 -0.04
C THR A 79 -6.59 -5.88 0.34
N GLU A 80 -7.47 -5.68 -0.64
CA GLU A 80 -8.92 -5.49 -0.41
C GLU A 80 -9.58 -6.77 0.14
N GLU A 81 -9.18 -7.96 -0.34
CA GLU A 81 -9.63 -9.22 0.24
C GLU A 81 -9.17 -9.37 1.70
N ALA A 82 -7.90 -9.08 1.99
CA ALA A 82 -7.37 -9.10 3.35
C ALA A 82 -8.12 -8.12 4.26
N ARG A 83 -8.45 -6.93 3.76
CA ARG A 83 -9.26 -5.93 4.48
C ARG A 83 -10.65 -6.47 4.84
N LYS A 84 -11.33 -7.12 3.89
CA LYS A 84 -12.65 -7.74 4.13
C LYS A 84 -12.56 -8.85 5.17
N ASN A 85 -11.55 -9.72 5.06
CA ASN A 85 -11.33 -10.81 6.01
C ASN A 85 -11.01 -10.31 7.42
N LEU A 86 -10.28 -9.19 7.56
CA LEU A 86 -10.03 -8.56 8.85
C LEU A 86 -11.29 -7.96 9.47
N HIS A 87 -12.19 -7.41 8.65
CA HIS A 87 -13.44 -6.82 9.12
C HIS A 87 -14.50 -7.89 9.45
N ASP A 88 -14.40 -9.09 8.88
CA ASP A 88 -15.30 -10.20 9.17
C ASP A 88 -14.99 -10.83 10.54
N THR A 89 -15.77 -10.44 11.55
CA THR A 89 -15.66 -10.93 12.92
C THR A 89 -16.55 -12.15 13.20
N LYS A 90 -17.29 -12.63 12.20
CA LYS A 90 -18.26 -13.73 12.33
C LYS A 90 -17.78 -14.93 11.55
N ILE A 91 -17.99 -16.11 12.14
CA ILE A 91 -17.58 -17.36 11.52
C ILE A 91 -18.73 -18.37 11.55
N SER A 92 -18.94 -19.05 10.42
CA SER A 92 -19.96 -20.10 10.34
C SER A 92 -19.53 -21.33 11.14
N LEU A 93 -20.48 -21.92 11.88
CA LEU A 93 -20.29 -23.19 12.58
C LEU A 93 -20.80 -24.40 11.76
N ASN A 94 -21.36 -24.17 10.57
CA ASN A 94 -21.84 -25.25 9.70
C ASN A 94 -20.68 -25.88 8.93
N GLU A 95 -20.47 -27.18 9.10
CA GLU A 95 -19.39 -27.94 8.47
C GLU A 95 -19.40 -27.83 6.93
N THR A 96 -20.56 -27.89 6.29
CA THR A 96 -20.64 -27.86 4.81
C THR A 96 -20.21 -26.51 4.26
N VAL A 97 -20.57 -25.43 4.94
CA VAL A 97 -20.17 -24.06 4.60
C VAL A 97 -18.66 -23.89 4.80
N ARG A 98 -18.13 -24.38 5.93
CA ARG A 98 -16.70 -24.27 6.25
C ARG A 98 -15.80 -25.04 5.29
N LYS A 99 -16.20 -26.25 4.89
CA LYS A 99 -15.47 -27.04 3.88
C LYS A 99 -15.40 -26.30 2.54
N LYS A 100 -16.50 -25.67 2.12
CA LYS A 100 -16.55 -24.90 0.88
C LYS A 100 -15.65 -23.66 0.94
N GLU A 101 -15.69 -22.90 2.04
CA GLU A 101 -14.80 -21.74 2.26
C GLU A 101 -13.31 -22.15 2.21
N MET A 102 -12.96 -23.27 2.85
CA MET A 102 -11.59 -23.79 2.83
C MET A 102 -11.15 -24.20 1.42
N GLU A 103 -12.00 -24.92 0.68
CA GLU A 103 -11.68 -25.34 -0.70
C GLU A 103 -11.52 -24.13 -1.64
N GLU A 104 -12.35 -23.10 -1.49
CA GLU A 104 -12.23 -21.85 -2.25
C GLU A 104 -10.95 -21.07 -1.89
N ALA A 105 -10.55 -21.04 -0.62
CA ALA A 105 -9.31 -20.44 -0.18
C ALA A 105 -8.08 -21.20 -0.69
N GLU A 106 -8.10 -22.54 -0.65
CA GLU A 106 -7.04 -23.39 -1.20
C GLU A 106 -6.88 -23.18 -2.70
N LYS A 107 -7.98 -23.21 -3.46
CA LYS A 107 -7.97 -22.94 -4.91
C LYS A 107 -7.39 -21.57 -5.23
N ARG A 108 -7.74 -20.53 -4.47
CA ARG A 108 -7.16 -19.19 -4.61
C ARG A 108 -5.66 -19.18 -4.35
N SER A 109 -5.22 -19.80 -3.25
CA SER A 109 -3.79 -19.87 -2.92
C SER A 109 -2.98 -20.65 -3.97
N ALA A 110 -3.56 -21.69 -4.56
CA ALA A 110 -2.94 -22.46 -5.64
C ALA A 110 -2.84 -21.65 -6.93
N ALA A 111 -3.89 -20.92 -7.30
CA ALA A 111 -3.90 -20.02 -8.46
C ALA A 111 -2.86 -18.88 -8.30
N ALA A 112 -2.74 -18.32 -7.10
CA ALA A 112 -1.75 -17.30 -6.76
C ALA A 112 -0.30 -17.81 -6.94
N LYS A 113 -0.02 -19.06 -6.57
CA LYS A 113 1.30 -19.72 -6.73
C LYS A 113 1.62 -20.12 -8.19
N LEU A 114 0.60 -20.36 -9.01
CA LEU A 114 0.79 -20.63 -10.44
C LEU A 114 1.09 -19.34 -11.23
N ASN A 115 0.42 -18.25 -10.88
CA ASN A 115 0.61 -16.96 -11.55
C ASN A 115 1.99 -16.32 -11.29
N THR A 116 2.67 -16.66 -10.19
CA THR A 116 4.05 -16.18 -9.93
C THR A 116 5.13 -16.93 -10.72
N LYS A 117 4.80 -18.02 -11.44
CA LYS A 117 5.76 -18.79 -12.24
C LYS A 117 5.72 -18.53 -13.75
N ILE A 118 4.90 -17.60 -14.22
CA ILE A 118 4.80 -17.26 -15.65
C ILE A 118 5.18 -15.78 -15.85
N ALA A 119 6.43 -15.45 -15.55
CA ALA A 119 7.13 -14.35 -16.19
C ALA A 119 8.50 -14.90 -16.61
N GLY A 120 8.68 -15.03 -17.92
CA GLY A 120 9.79 -15.75 -18.53
C GLY A 120 11.15 -15.21 -18.11
N LYS A 121 12.10 -16.14 -18.01
CA LYS A 121 13.53 -15.87 -18.13
C LYS A 121 13.80 -15.13 -19.43
N GLU A 122 13.72 -13.80 -19.42
CA GLU A 122 14.21 -12.95 -20.51
C GLU A 122 14.14 -11.48 -20.05
N LYS A 123 15.26 -10.96 -19.54
CA LYS A 123 15.95 -9.78 -20.12
C LYS A 123 16.96 -9.20 -19.13
N GLU A 124 18.23 -9.33 -19.50
CA GLU A 124 19.31 -8.45 -19.08
C GLU A 124 18.98 -7.01 -19.51
N GLN A 125 18.24 -6.28 -18.69
CA GLN A 125 18.10 -4.82 -18.76
C GLN A 125 18.56 -4.24 -17.42
N PRO A 126 19.20 -3.06 -17.40
CA PRO A 126 19.50 -2.39 -16.14
C PRO A 126 18.16 -2.06 -15.46
N GLY A 127 17.86 -2.76 -14.37
CA GLY A 127 16.56 -2.72 -13.66
C GLY A 127 15.81 -4.04 -13.58
N GLY A 128 16.31 -5.14 -14.15
CA GLY A 128 15.69 -6.47 -14.06
C GLY A 128 15.41 -6.95 -12.63
N GLU A 129 16.31 -6.62 -11.69
CA GLU A 129 16.15 -6.97 -10.27
C GLU A 129 14.94 -6.29 -9.60
N LEU A 130 14.47 -5.15 -10.11
CA LEU A 130 13.29 -4.46 -9.55
C LEU A 130 11.98 -5.20 -9.84
N PHE A 131 11.94 -5.96 -10.95
CA PHE A 131 10.76 -6.71 -11.38
C PHE A 131 10.68 -8.10 -10.72
N GLU A 132 11.74 -8.54 -10.05
CA GLU A 132 11.82 -9.80 -9.30
C GLU A 132 11.61 -9.63 -7.79
N LEU A 133 11.32 -8.41 -7.32
CA LEU A 133 11.00 -8.17 -5.91
C LEU A 133 9.61 -8.71 -5.55
N ASP A 134 9.59 -9.66 -4.62
CA ASP A 134 8.36 -10.20 -4.01
C ASP A 134 7.63 -9.19 -3.09
N ASP A 135 8.29 -8.06 -2.74
CA ASP A 135 7.71 -6.99 -1.93
C ASP A 135 7.16 -5.86 -2.82
N GLU A 136 5.83 -5.88 -3.00
CA GLU A 136 5.12 -4.89 -3.81
C GLU A 136 5.22 -3.46 -3.27
N TYR A 137 5.29 -3.29 -1.94
CA TYR A 137 5.43 -1.96 -1.33
C TYR A 137 6.79 -1.37 -1.65
N LEU A 138 7.85 -2.18 -1.53
CA LEU A 138 9.20 -1.76 -1.86
C LEU A 138 9.32 -1.44 -3.36
N ARG A 139 8.75 -2.30 -4.22
CA ARG A 139 8.75 -2.09 -5.67
C ARG A 139 8.05 -0.78 -6.07
N GLU A 140 6.84 -0.54 -5.58
CA GLU A 140 6.14 0.72 -5.86
C GLU A 140 6.83 1.94 -5.23
N GLY A 141 7.42 1.79 -4.04
CA GLY A 141 8.23 2.83 -3.42
C GLY A 141 9.41 3.25 -4.30
N LEU A 142 10.09 2.29 -4.92
CA LEU A 142 11.18 2.54 -5.86
C LEU A 142 10.68 3.21 -7.15
N PHE A 143 9.52 2.82 -7.68
CA PHE A 143 8.94 3.50 -8.84
C PHE A 143 8.58 4.96 -8.51
N VAL A 144 7.95 5.23 -7.37
CA VAL A 144 7.64 6.60 -6.92
C VAL A 144 8.93 7.41 -6.73
N LEU A 145 9.99 6.80 -6.19
CA LEU A 145 11.29 7.45 -6.08
C LEU A 145 11.90 7.75 -7.45
N SER A 146 11.79 6.83 -8.40
CA SER A 146 12.29 7.05 -9.77
C SER A 146 11.54 8.17 -10.49
N ASP A 147 10.22 8.27 -10.30
CA ASP A 147 9.40 9.38 -10.81
C ASP A 147 9.83 10.71 -10.18
N LEU A 148 10.15 10.70 -8.88
CA LEU A 148 10.63 11.90 -8.18
C LEU A 148 12.00 12.36 -8.69
N ILE A 149 12.90 11.42 -9.00
CA ILE A 149 14.23 11.75 -9.54
C ILE A 149 14.10 12.28 -10.98
N THR A 150 13.28 11.64 -11.81
CA THR A 150 13.10 12.04 -13.22
C THR A 150 12.42 13.41 -13.35
N THR A 151 11.42 13.70 -12.52
CA THR A 151 10.78 15.03 -12.44
C THR A 151 11.71 16.15 -11.99
N LYS A 152 12.86 15.82 -11.39
CA LYS A 152 13.89 16.79 -10.99
C LYS A 152 14.95 17.04 -12.07
N ILE A 153 15.15 16.08 -12.98
CA ILE A 153 16.19 16.12 -14.01
C ILE A 153 15.66 16.73 -15.33
N GLY A 154 14.35 16.64 -15.60
CA GLY A 154 13.70 17.26 -16.77
C GLY A 154 13.08 18.62 -16.47
#